data_AF-A0A430JLF0-F1
#
_entry.id   AF-A0A430JLF0-F1
#
_cell.length_a   1.000
_cell.length_b   1.000
_cell.length_c   1.000
_cell.angle_alpha   90.00
_cell.angle_beta   90.00
_cell.angle_gamma   90.00
#
_symmetry.space_group_name_H-M   'P 1'
#
loop_
_entity.id
_entity.type
_entity.pdbx_description
1 polymer ?
#
loop_
_entity_poly.entity_id
_entity_poly.type
_entity_poly.pdbx_seq_one_letter_code
_entity_poly.pdbx_strand_id
1 'polypeptide(L)'
;WPRAIVPHVDFTITKATGGTSLVIDGWKSMLAGAKRTGVYHYARERGRAGTPVAEAANFIRQAALAPSDALLVLDWEEASGNNLGDADWVLEWMRLVEAALGRRPVFYTYRATLLAHPSLRRVQQAGYPLWYARYPYSAPVGWKSYAQPTDVPYWGRPAIWQYSSAGGVPGWPGALDLNIFYGGAAQWAALTAARVTGKTAVAATTTQHDTRGGVFGDMYTHIIFQVGNAICIANVAAGTWRRMPNTQTFKETITMLQRAKANMVEWRHINTSKSNTVVNPAVFGVEVK
;
A
#
# COMPACT_ATOMS: atom_id res chain seq x y z
N TRP A 1 15.58 -18.30 3.15
CA TRP A 1 15.09 -18.83 1.87
C TRP A 1 16.24 -18.85 0.89
N PRO A 2 16.73 -20.03 0.48
CA PRO A 2 17.91 -20.12 -0.37
C PRO A 2 17.66 -19.46 -1.73
N ARG A 3 18.74 -18.91 -2.28
CA ARG A 3 18.79 -18.17 -3.54
C ARG A 3 18.69 -19.14 -4.72
N ALA A 4 17.51 -19.68 -4.97
CA ALA A 4 17.25 -20.47 -6.17
C ALA A 4 16.96 -19.51 -7.32
N ILE A 5 17.91 -19.35 -8.23
CA ILE A 5 17.65 -18.67 -9.51
C ILE A 5 16.79 -19.64 -10.31
N VAL A 6 15.51 -19.32 -10.46
CA VAL A 6 14.61 -20.08 -11.34
C VAL A 6 14.84 -19.57 -12.78
N PRO A 7 15.37 -20.41 -13.69
CA PRO A 7 15.63 -19.99 -15.05
C PRO A 7 14.31 -19.64 -15.77
N HIS A 8 14.37 -18.67 -16.70
CA HIS A 8 13.24 -18.19 -17.51
C HIS A 8 12.13 -17.44 -16.75
N VAL A 9 12.44 -16.86 -15.58
CA VAL A 9 11.51 -15.98 -14.84
C VAL A 9 11.68 -14.52 -15.24
N ASP A 10 10.58 -13.87 -15.63
CA ASP A 10 10.57 -12.45 -16.02
C ASP A 10 10.27 -11.49 -14.87
N PHE A 11 9.65 -11.97 -13.79
CA PHE A 11 9.37 -11.18 -12.60
C PHE A 11 9.20 -12.05 -11.35
N THR A 12 9.44 -11.47 -10.17
CA THR A 12 9.23 -12.11 -8.87
C THR A 12 8.47 -11.16 -7.95
N ILE A 13 7.41 -11.64 -7.30
CA ILE A 13 6.65 -10.88 -6.31
C ILE A 13 6.66 -11.70 -5.01
N THR A 14 6.95 -11.07 -3.87
CA THR A 14 7.09 -11.76 -2.59
C THR A 14 6.25 -11.12 -1.49
N LYS A 15 5.83 -11.91 -0.49
CA LYS A 15 5.27 -11.38 0.74
C LYS A 15 6.32 -10.53 1.45
N ALA A 16 5.96 -9.32 1.86
CA ALA A 16 6.80 -8.48 2.71
C ALA A 16 6.21 -8.35 4.11
N THR A 17 4.89 -8.21 4.21
CA THR A 17 4.19 -8.03 5.48
C THR A 17 2.81 -8.68 5.46
N GLY A 18 2.18 -8.74 6.62
CA GLY A 18 0.75 -8.98 6.71
C GLY A 18 0.19 -8.66 8.09
N GLY A 19 -1.08 -8.26 8.11
CA GLY A 19 -1.68 -7.66 9.29
C GLY A 19 -0.90 -6.45 9.82
N THR A 20 -1.14 -6.10 11.07
CA THR A 20 -0.57 -4.89 11.69
C THR A 20 0.93 -5.01 12.01
N SER A 21 1.48 -6.23 12.04
CA SER A 21 2.78 -6.48 12.65
C SER A 21 3.68 -7.51 11.98
N LEU A 22 3.17 -8.42 11.13
CA LEU A 22 4.05 -9.41 10.51
C LEU A 22 4.97 -8.72 9.50
N VAL A 23 6.25 -9.04 9.58
CA VAL A 23 7.27 -8.73 8.58
C VAL A 23 7.97 -10.04 8.22
N ILE A 24 8.13 -10.32 6.93
CA ILE A 24 8.78 -11.54 6.47
C ILE A 24 10.30 -11.36 6.46
N ASP A 25 10.98 -12.06 7.35
CA ASP A 25 12.44 -12.06 7.36
C ASP A 25 13.00 -12.58 6.03
N GLY A 26 13.90 -11.78 5.43
CA GLY A 26 14.57 -12.14 4.18
C GLY A 26 13.77 -11.90 2.91
N TRP A 27 12.60 -11.23 2.94
CA TRP A 27 11.83 -10.91 1.72
C TRP A 27 12.69 -10.22 0.64
N LYS A 28 13.63 -9.35 1.04
CA LYS A 28 14.56 -8.65 0.12
C LYS A 28 15.42 -9.62 -0.71
N SER A 29 15.86 -10.71 -0.09
CA SER A 29 16.70 -11.71 -0.76
C SER A 29 15.95 -12.47 -1.84
N MET A 30 14.62 -12.58 -1.72
CA MET A 30 13.76 -13.23 -2.71
C MET A 30 13.62 -12.41 -4.00
N LEU A 31 13.94 -11.12 -3.95
CA LEU A 31 13.93 -10.24 -5.13
C LEU A 31 15.26 -10.24 -5.88
N ALA A 32 16.32 -10.83 -5.33
CA ALA A 32 17.65 -10.73 -5.88
C ALA A 32 17.76 -11.47 -7.23
N GLY A 33 18.17 -10.75 -8.28
CA GLY A 33 18.39 -11.31 -9.61
C GLY A 33 17.15 -11.37 -10.51
N ALA A 34 15.98 -10.97 -10.01
CA ALA A 34 14.78 -10.83 -10.83
C ALA A 34 14.88 -9.57 -11.71
N LYS A 35 14.44 -9.66 -12.97
CA LYS A 35 14.41 -8.52 -13.90
C LYS A 35 13.39 -7.46 -13.48
N ARG A 36 12.32 -7.90 -12.81
CA ARG A 36 11.20 -7.09 -12.33
C ARG A 36 10.74 -7.66 -11.01
N THR A 37 10.39 -6.79 -10.08
CA THR A 37 10.13 -7.20 -8.69
C THR A 37 8.79 -6.70 -8.18
N GLY A 38 8.28 -7.29 -7.11
CA GLY A 38 7.15 -6.77 -6.37
C GLY A 38 7.12 -7.25 -4.93
N VAL A 39 6.40 -6.53 -4.09
CA VAL A 39 6.14 -6.89 -2.71
C VAL A 39 4.65 -6.80 -2.42
N TYR A 40 4.13 -7.76 -1.66
CA TYR A 40 2.73 -7.77 -1.26
C TYR A 40 2.54 -7.73 0.27
N HIS A 41 1.40 -7.18 0.65
CA HIS A 41 0.86 -7.19 1.99
C HIS A 41 -0.31 -8.16 2.08
N TYR A 42 -0.22 -9.18 2.93
CA TYR A 42 -1.35 -10.07 3.21
C TYR A 42 -2.32 -9.39 4.18
N ALA A 43 -3.46 -8.96 3.66
CA ALA A 43 -4.44 -8.19 4.40
C ALA A 43 -5.12 -9.04 5.48
N ARG A 44 -5.38 -8.42 6.62
CA ARG A 44 -6.10 -9.01 7.76
C ARG A 44 -5.56 -10.35 8.20
N GLU A 45 -4.23 -10.49 8.15
CA GLU A 45 -3.55 -11.74 8.44
C GLU A 45 -4.06 -12.37 9.75
N ARG A 46 -4.34 -13.68 9.71
CA ARG A 46 -4.90 -14.39 10.85
C ARG A 46 -4.07 -14.16 12.12
N GLY A 47 -4.74 -13.70 13.17
CA GLY A 47 -4.13 -13.37 14.46
C GLY A 47 -3.40 -12.02 14.51
N ARG A 48 -3.39 -11.26 13.41
CA ARG A 48 -2.72 -9.94 13.29
C ARG A 48 -3.58 -8.91 12.55
N ALA A 49 -4.84 -9.23 12.25
CA ALA A 49 -5.75 -8.36 11.53
C ALA A 49 -5.93 -7.02 12.24
N GLY A 50 -6.11 -5.95 11.46
CA GLY A 50 -6.38 -4.62 12.00
C GLY A 50 -7.05 -3.68 11.01
N THR A 51 -7.01 -2.40 11.36
CA THR A 51 -7.54 -1.31 10.54
C THR A 51 -6.71 -1.17 9.25
N PRO A 52 -7.30 -0.64 8.16
CA PRO A 52 -6.56 -0.46 6.90
C PRO A 52 -5.37 0.48 7.09
N VAL A 53 -5.54 1.44 8.00
CA VAL A 53 -4.50 2.31 8.56
C VAL A 53 -3.30 1.57 9.12
N ALA A 54 -3.50 0.68 10.10
CA ALA A 54 -2.41 0.04 10.82
C ALA A 54 -1.65 -0.94 9.91
N GLU A 55 -2.39 -1.61 9.04
CA GLU A 55 -1.86 -2.53 8.04
C GLU A 55 -1.09 -1.78 6.92
N ALA A 56 -1.60 -0.64 6.45
CA ALA A 56 -0.89 0.21 5.49
C ALA A 56 0.41 0.73 6.11
N ALA A 57 0.40 1.19 7.36
CA ALA A 57 1.60 1.63 8.05
C ALA A 57 2.66 0.50 8.14
N ASN A 58 2.24 -0.74 8.39
CA ASN A 58 3.14 -1.89 8.38
C ASN A 58 3.76 -2.12 7.01
N PHE A 59 2.95 -2.14 5.97
CA PHE A 59 3.43 -2.33 4.61
C PHE A 59 4.34 -1.20 4.12
N ILE A 60 3.96 0.07 4.32
CA ILE A 60 4.72 1.25 3.88
C ILE A 60 6.16 1.20 4.39
N ARG A 61 6.38 0.83 5.67
CA ARG A 61 7.73 0.72 6.25
C ARG A 61 8.62 -0.26 5.49
N GLN A 62 8.06 -1.39 5.02
CA GLN A 62 8.83 -2.39 4.28
C GLN A 62 8.92 -2.07 2.80
N ALA A 63 7.82 -1.62 2.19
CA ALA A 63 7.75 -1.25 0.79
C ALA A 63 8.68 -0.08 0.42
N ALA A 64 8.92 0.86 1.34
CA ALA A 64 9.90 1.93 1.16
C ALA A 64 11.35 1.43 1.01
N LEU A 65 11.63 0.19 1.44
CA LEU A 65 12.94 -0.45 1.32
C LEU A 65 13.05 -1.36 0.08
N ALA A 66 11.98 -1.49 -0.69
CA ALA A 66 11.96 -2.28 -1.92
C ALA A 66 12.56 -1.46 -3.08
N PRO A 67 12.97 -2.11 -4.18
CA PRO A 67 13.35 -1.39 -5.41
C PRO A 67 12.26 -0.39 -5.81
N SER A 68 12.67 0.78 -6.32
CA SER A 68 11.74 1.86 -6.69
C SER A 68 10.79 1.48 -7.83
N ASP A 69 11.10 0.43 -8.57
CA ASP A 69 10.31 -0.15 -9.64
C ASP A 69 9.62 -1.47 -9.21
N ALA A 70 9.58 -1.79 -7.92
CA ALA A 70 8.91 -2.98 -7.41
C ALA A 70 7.40 -2.78 -7.26
N LEU A 71 6.54 -3.62 -7.85
CA LEU A 71 5.10 -3.54 -7.64
C LEU A 71 4.74 -3.53 -6.15
N LEU A 72 3.75 -2.72 -5.81
CA LEU A 72 3.14 -2.67 -4.48
C LEU A 72 1.81 -3.39 -4.56
N VAL A 73 1.55 -4.39 -3.74
CA VAL A 73 0.36 -5.22 -3.86
C VAL A 73 -0.37 -5.33 -2.54
N LEU A 74 -1.70 -5.15 -2.57
CA LEU A 74 -2.59 -5.61 -1.51
C LEU A 74 -3.09 -7.01 -1.86
N ASP A 75 -2.82 -7.97 -1.01
CA ASP A 75 -3.36 -9.32 -1.11
C ASP A 75 -4.60 -9.45 -0.21
N TRP A 76 -5.77 -9.61 -0.84
CA TRP A 76 -7.08 -9.64 -0.19
C TRP A 76 -7.78 -11.00 -0.36
N GLU A 77 -7.50 -11.92 0.57
CA GLU A 77 -8.05 -13.28 0.53
C GLU A 77 -8.44 -13.89 1.88
N GLU A 78 -8.02 -13.32 3.02
CA GLU A 78 -8.28 -13.89 4.34
C GLU A 78 -9.77 -13.79 4.73
N ALA A 79 -10.52 -14.86 4.52
CA ALA A 79 -11.94 -14.95 4.87
C ALA A 79 -12.19 -15.25 6.36
N SER A 80 -11.21 -15.77 7.10
CA SER A 80 -11.43 -16.31 8.45
C SER A 80 -11.76 -15.21 9.45
N GLY A 81 -13.05 -15.03 9.75
CA GLY A 81 -13.53 -14.00 10.67
C GLY A 81 -13.52 -12.59 10.10
N ASN A 82 -13.35 -12.43 8.78
CA ASN A 82 -13.23 -11.14 8.12
C ASN A 82 -14.26 -10.98 6.99
N ASN A 83 -14.77 -9.76 6.83
CA ASN A 83 -15.66 -9.43 5.72
C ASN A 83 -14.84 -9.13 4.45
N LEU A 84 -14.79 -10.09 3.52
CA LEU A 84 -14.12 -9.91 2.22
C LEU A 84 -14.86 -8.95 1.27
N GLY A 85 -16.10 -8.55 1.58
CA GLY A 85 -16.84 -7.53 0.82
C GLY A 85 -16.55 -6.09 1.24
N ASP A 86 -15.63 -5.87 2.17
CA ASP A 86 -15.29 -4.56 2.72
C ASP A 86 -14.41 -3.71 1.77
N ALA A 87 -15.06 -3.18 0.74
CA ALA A 87 -14.40 -2.35 -0.26
C ALA A 87 -13.87 -1.02 0.32
N ASP A 88 -14.43 -0.53 1.43
CA ASP A 88 -13.98 0.71 2.07
C ASP A 88 -12.63 0.51 2.75
N TRP A 89 -12.45 -0.59 3.49
CA TRP A 89 -11.16 -0.98 4.04
C TRP A 89 -10.10 -1.10 2.94
N VAL A 90 -10.43 -1.80 1.85
CA VAL A 90 -9.52 -1.98 0.71
C VAL A 90 -9.13 -0.63 0.11
N LEU A 91 -10.11 0.22 -0.22
CA LEU A 91 -9.86 1.51 -0.84
C LEU A 91 -9.06 2.46 0.07
N GLU A 92 -9.30 2.44 1.37
CA GLU A 92 -8.55 3.23 2.34
C GLU A 92 -7.09 2.79 2.38
N TRP A 93 -6.82 1.50 2.54
CA TRP A 93 -5.46 0.96 2.52
C TRP A 93 -4.73 1.35 1.22
N MET A 94 -5.39 1.16 0.06
CA MET A 94 -4.78 1.44 -1.24
C MET A 94 -4.42 2.92 -1.41
N ARG A 95 -5.30 3.83 -0.94
CA ARG A 95 -5.05 5.28 -0.96
C ARG A 95 -3.91 5.70 -0.03
N LEU A 96 -3.84 5.11 1.17
CA LEU A 96 -2.77 5.41 2.13
C LEU A 96 -1.40 5.02 1.57
N VAL A 97 -1.30 3.83 0.95
CA VAL A 97 -0.05 3.37 0.32
C VAL A 97 0.29 4.22 -0.91
N GLU A 98 -0.69 4.53 -1.77
CA GLU A 98 -0.47 5.41 -2.92
C GLU A 98 0.00 6.81 -2.50
N ALA A 99 -0.60 7.39 -1.46
CA ALA A 99 -0.23 8.70 -0.94
C ALA A 99 1.18 8.71 -0.32
N ALA A 100 1.55 7.66 0.44
CA ALA A 100 2.83 7.61 1.14
C ALA A 100 4.02 7.32 0.21
N LEU A 101 3.81 6.50 -0.82
CA LEU A 101 4.89 6.05 -1.71
C LEU A 101 4.83 6.70 -3.10
N GLY A 102 3.78 7.47 -3.38
CA GLY A 102 3.54 8.10 -4.68
C GLY A 102 3.26 7.09 -5.80
N ARG A 103 3.07 5.81 -5.47
CA ARG A 103 3.01 4.69 -6.44
C ARG A 103 1.73 3.92 -6.22
N ARG A 104 1.00 3.66 -7.30
CA ARG A 104 -0.32 3.03 -7.24
C ARG A 104 -0.19 1.53 -6.92
N PRO A 105 -0.83 1.02 -5.86
CA PRO A 105 -0.83 -0.40 -5.58
C PRO A 105 -1.69 -1.21 -6.57
N VAL A 106 -1.35 -2.49 -6.72
CA VAL A 106 -2.13 -3.51 -7.43
C VAL A 106 -3.01 -4.24 -6.42
N PHE A 107 -4.27 -4.48 -6.79
CA PHE A 107 -5.19 -5.28 -5.98
C PHE A 107 -5.09 -6.74 -6.39
N TYR A 108 -4.69 -7.61 -5.47
CA TYR A 108 -4.75 -9.06 -5.66
C TYR A 108 -5.98 -9.65 -4.95
N THR A 109 -6.71 -10.50 -5.67
CA THR A 109 -7.75 -11.37 -5.11
C THR A 109 -8.13 -12.46 -6.12
N TYR A 110 -9.05 -13.36 -5.73
CA TYR A 110 -9.48 -14.50 -6.53
C TYR A 110 -10.92 -14.37 -7.05
N ARG A 111 -11.22 -15.14 -8.11
CA ARG A 111 -12.51 -15.14 -8.81
C ARG A 111 -13.72 -15.26 -7.91
N ALA A 112 -13.71 -16.19 -6.96
CA ALA A 112 -14.88 -16.43 -6.11
C ALA A 112 -15.18 -15.22 -5.21
N THR A 113 -14.16 -14.56 -4.65
CA THR A 113 -14.30 -13.30 -3.90
C THR A 113 -14.96 -12.21 -4.73
N LEU A 114 -14.50 -12.00 -5.98
CA LEU A 114 -15.07 -10.97 -6.85
C LEU A 114 -16.54 -11.24 -7.22
N LEU A 115 -16.92 -12.50 -7.38
CA LEU A 115 -18.31 -12.86 -7.68
C LEU A 115 -19.22 -12.74 -6.44
N ALA A 116 -18.70 -13.11 -5.27
CA ALA A 116 -19.45 -13.05 -4.01
C ALA A 116 -19.62 -11.61 -3.50
N HIS A 117 -18.73 -10.68 -3.86
CA HIS A 117 -18.70 -9.33 -3.32
C HIS A 117 -18.68 -8.22 -4.38
N PRO A 118 -19.85 -7.88 -4.95
CA PRO A 118 -19.96 -6.84 -5.98
C PRO A 118 -19.55 -5.44 -5.54
N SER A 119 -19.42 -5.17 -4.24
CA SER A 119 -18.87 -3.93 -3.70
C SER A 119 -17.42 -3.70 -4.15
N LEU A 120 -16.65 -4.76 -4.38
CA LEU A 120 -15.24 -4.67 -4.79
C LEU A 120 -15.04 -4.07 -6.19
N ARG A 121 -16.10 -3.94 -7.00
CA ARG A 121 -16.06 -3.16 -8.26
C ARG A 121 -15.60 -1.71 -8.04
N ARG A 122 -15.79 -1.17 -6.82
CA ARG A 122 -15.34 0.19 -6.46
C ARG A 122 -13.82 0.33 -6.54
N VAL A 123 -13.07 -0.75 -6.32
CA VAL A 123 -11.60 -0.78 -6.46
C VAL A 123 -11.20 -0.61 -7.93
N GLN A 124 -11.95 -1.25 -8.85
CA GLN A 124 -11.79 -1.05 -10.29
C GLN A 124 -12.15 0.38 -10.71
N GLN A 125 -13.27 0.90 -10.20
CA GLN A 125 -13.73 2.26 -10.50
C GLN A 125 -12.74 3.34 -10.01
N ALA A 126 -12.02 3.07 -8.92
CA ALA A 126 -10.91 3.91 -8.45
C ALA A 126 -9.63 3.78 -9.31
N GLY A 127 -9.63 2.89 -10.31
CA GLY A 127 -8.56 2.71 -11.28
C GLY A 127 -7.36 1.92 -10.75
N TYR A 128 -7.55 1.06 -9.74
CA TYR A 128 -6.49 0.16 -9.29
C TYR A 128 -6.41 -1.07 -10.20
N PRO A 129 -5.21 -1.47 -10.67
CA PRO A 129 -5.04 -2.65 -11.51
C PRO A 129 -5.26 -3.95 -10.71
N LEU A 130 -5.67 -5.01 -11.40
CA LEU A 130 -5.96 -6.31 -10.80
C LEU A 130 -4.83 -7.31 -11.06
N TRP A 131 -4.36 -7.96 -10.01
CA TRP A 131 -3.69 -9.27 -10.06
C TRP A 131 -4.73 -10.33 -9.69
N TYR A 132 -5.14 -11.10 -10.68
CA TYR A 132 -6.29 -12.00 -10.58
C TYR A 132 -5.83 -13.42 -10.32
N ALA A 133 -6.42 -14.11 -9.34
CA ALA A 133 -6.23 -15.54 -9.14
C ALA A 133 -7.40 -16.35 -9.69
N ARG A 134 -7.07 -17.27 -10.60
CA ARG A 134 -8.02 -18.26 -11.14
C ARG A 134 -7.24 -19.43 -11.73
N TYR A 135 -7.42 -20.62 -11.19
CA TYR A 135 -6.68 -21.79 -11.65
C TYR A 135 -7.54 -22.60 -12.64
N PRO A 136 -7.10 -22.79 -13.89
CA PRO A 136 -7.80 -23.68 -14.82
C PRO A 136 -7.80 -25.13 -14.34
N TYR A 137 -6.75 -25.52 -13.60
CA TYR A 137 -6.54 -26.85 -13.06
C TYR A 137 -5.93 -26.77 -11.65
N SER A 138 -6.22 -27.75 -10.80
CA SER A 138 -5.61 -27.90 -9.47
C SER A 138 -4.37 -28.80 -9.47
N ALA A 139 -4.13 -29.54 -10.55
CA ALA A 139 -2.97 -30.42 -10.68
C ALA A 139 -1.67 -29.62 -10.90
N PRO A 140 -0.49 -30.19 -10.56
CA PRO A 140 0.78 -29.53 -10.82
C PRO A 140 0.97 -29.19 -12.29
N VAL A 141 1.44 -27.97 -12.56
CA VAL A 141 1.75 -27.49 -13.91
C VAL A 141 3.07 -26.74 -13.92
N GLY A 142 3.80 -26.84 -15.04
CA GLY A 142 4.97 -25.99 -15.29
C GLY A 142 4.57 -24.66 -15.94
N TRP A 143 5.56 -23.98 -16.52
CA TRP A 143 5.34 -22.74 -17.28
C TRP A 143 4.33 -22.95 -18.42
N LYS A 144 3.32 -22.08 -18.48
CA LYS A 144 2.31 -22.04 -19.55
C LYS A 144 2.18 -20.63 -20.12
N SER A 145 1.93 -20.56 -21.43
CA SER A 145 1.56 -19.33 -22.14
C SER A 145 0.07 -19.36 -22.44
N TYR A 146 -0.75 -19.08 -21.43
CA TYR A 146 -2.19 -18.98 -21.63
C TYR A 146 -2.58 -17.65 -22.27
N ALA A 147 -3.69 -17.65 -22.99
CA ALA A 147 -4.36 -16.41 -23.39
C ALA A 147 -4.94 -15.69 -22.16
N GLN A 148 -5.02 -14.37 -22.24
CA GLN A 148 -5.58 -13.55 -21.16
C GLN A 148 -7.02 -13.98 -20.82
N PRO A 149 -7.36 -14.19 -19.54
CA PRO A 149 -8.70 -14.61 -19.17
C PRO A 149 -9.70 -13.51 -19.53
N THR A 150 -10.86 -13.91 -20.05
CA THR A 150 -11.95 -13.00 -20.45
C THR A 150 -13.06 -12.94 -19.41
N ASP A 151 -13.10 -13.89 -18.47
CA ASP A 151 -14.09 -13.98 -17.40
C ASP A 151 -13.60 -13.29 -16.11
N VAL A 152 -13.16 -12.03 -16.23
CA VAL A 152 -12.63 -11.24 -15.11
C VAL A 152 -13.69 -10.23 -14.67
N PRO A 153 -14.35 -10.45 -13.51
CA PRO A 153 -15.40 -9.54 -13.04
C PRO A 153 -14.88 -8.11 -12.93
N TYR A 154 -15.67 -7.14 -13.43
CA TYR A 154 -15.44 -5.68 -13.39
C TYR A 154 -14.23 -5.12 -14.16
N TRP A 155 -13.07 -5.78 -14.12
CA TRP A 155 -11.85 -5.30 -14.78
C TRP A 155 -11.80 -5.61 -16.27
N GLY A 156 -12.57 -6.59 -16.74
CA GLY A 156 -12.55 -7.09 -18.12
C GLY A 156 -11.28 -7.88 -18.45
N ARG A 157 -10.11 -7.39 -18.05
CA ARG A 157 -8.79 -8.00 -18.22
C ARG A 157 -7.89 -7.69 -17.01
N PRO A 158 -7.12 -8.67 -16.49
CA PRO A 158 -6.22 -8.42 -15.37
C PRO A 158 -4.84 -7.95 -15.87
N ALA A 159 -4.12 -7.21 -15.03
CA ALA A 159 -2.73 -6.87 -15.31
C ALA A 159 -1.84 -8.12 -15.18
N ILE A 160 -2.03 -8.87 -14.09
CA ILE A 160 -1.34 -10.13 -13.79
C ILE A 160 -2.39 -11.20 -13.55
N TRP A 161 -2.14 -12.42 -14.02
CA TRP A 161 -2.96 -13.58 -13.71
C TRP A 161 -2.13 -14.67 -13.03
N GLN A 162 -2.52 -15.06 -11.82
CA GLN A 162 -2.06 -16.27 -11.15
C GLN A 162 -2.90 -17.45 -11.63
N TYR A 163 -2.28 -18.33 -12.41
CA TYR A 163 -2.97 -19.45 -13.07
C TYR A 163 -2.75 -20.80 -12.38
N SER A 164 -1.87 -20.86 -11.38
CA SER A 164 -1.65 -22.05 -10.56
C SER A 164 -1.06 -21.68 -9.21
N SER A 165 -1.46 -22.41 -8.16
CA SER A 165 -0.77 -22.47 -6.87
C SER A 165 0.05 -23.75 -6.66
N ALA A 166 0.05 -24.64 -7.65
CA ALA A 166 0.70 -25.96 -7.64
C ALA A 166 1.85 -26.02 -8.66
N GLY A 167 2.49 -24.89 -8.94
CA GLY A 167 3.54 -24.78 -9.93
C GLY A 167 4.74 -25.66 -9.63
N GLY A 168 5.18 -26.45 -10.61
CA GLY A 168 6.44 -27.19 -10.57
C GLY A 168 7.42 -26.61 -11.60
N VAL A 169 8.52 -26.03 -11.14
CA VAL A 169 9.54 -25.43 -12.02
C VAL A 169 10.93 -26.01 -11.74
N PRO A 170 11.77 -26.24 -12.76
CA PRO A 170 13.13 -26.71 -12.55
C PRO A 170 13.92 -25.80 -11.62
N GLY A 171 14.63 -26.40 -10.65
CA GLY A 171 15.43 -25.66 -9.67
C GLY A 171 14.66 -25.17 -8.44
N TRP A 172 13.36 -25.45 -8.33
CA TRP A 172 12.58 -25.15 -7.12
C TRP A 172 11.90 -26.43 -6.56
N PRO A 173 12.19 -26.82 -5.31
CA PRO A 173 11.76 -28.12 -4.76
C PRO A 173 10.32 -28.17 -4.23
N GLY A 174 9.54 -27.09 -4.33
CA GLY A 174 8.18 -26.99 -3.80
C GLY A 174 7.14 -26.53 -4.81
N ALA A 175 5.89 -26.41 -4.37
CA ALA A 175 4.87 -25.74 -5.15
C ALA A 175 5.17 -24.22 -5.23
N LEU A 176 4.89 -23.63 -6.40
CA LEU A 176 4.96 -22.19 -6.61
C LEU A 176 3.68 -21.65 -7.21
N ASP A 177 3.39 -20.40 -6.86
CA ASP A 177 2.39 -19.63 -7.59
C ASP A 177 2.95 -19.20 -8.93
N LEU A 178 2.33 -19.66 -10.02
CA LEU A 178 2.74 -19.31 -11.38
C LEU A 178 1.84 -18.22 -11.95
N ASN A 179 2.47 -17.22 -12.54
CA ASN A 179 1.83 -15.98 -12.93
C ASN A 179 2.19 -15.59 -14.37
N ILE A 180 1.26 -14.93 -15.07
CA ILE A 180 1.48 -14.29 -16.37
C ILE A 180 1.21 -12.79 -16.21
N PHE A 181 2.20 -11.98 -16.58
CA PHE A 181 2.01 -10.55 -16.82
C PHE A 181 1.77 -10.34 -18.31
N TYR A 182 0.63 -9.74 -18.68
CA TYR A 182 0.23 -9.58 -20.08
C TYR A 182 0.79 -8.32 -20.76
N GLY A 183 1.76 -7.66 -20.12
CA GLY A 183 2.44 -6.47 -20.64
C GLY A 183 3.93 -6.70 -20.88
N GLY A 184 4.56 -5.75 -21.56
CA GLY A 184 6.02 -5.66 -21.71
C GLY A 184 6.65 -4.73 -20.66
N ALA A 185 7.92 -4.38 -20.89
CA ALA A 185 8.68 -3.51 -19.98
C ALA A 185 7.99 -2.15 -19.72
N ALA A 186 7.43 -1.54 -20.76
CA ALA A 186 6.76 -0.25 -20.67
C ALA A 186 5.50 -0.32 -19.78
N GLN A 187 4.67 -1.36 -19.93
CA GLN A 187 3.49 -1.54 -19.09
C GLN A 187 3.86 -1.81 -17.63
N TRP A 188 4.95 -2.56 -17.38
CA TRP A 188 5.43 -2.75 -16.01
C TRP A 188 5.88 -1.43 -15.39
N ALA A 189 6.69 -0.65 -16.12
CA ALA A 189 7.13 0.66 -15.67
C ALA A 189 5.94 1.59 -15.39
N ALA A 190 4.87 1.52 -16.18
CA ALA A 190 3.65 2.29 -15.94
C ALA A 190 2.92 1.86 -14.65
N LEU A 191 2.94 0.58 -14.28
CA LEU A 191 2.37 0.09 -13.03
C LEU A 191 3.19 0.50 -11.80
N THR A 192 4.49 0.73 -11.97
CA THR A 192 5.42 0.99 -10.87
C THR A 192 5.86 2.44 -10.78
N ALA A 193 5.47 3.27 -11.75
CA ALA A 193 5.78 4.70 -11.83
C ALA A 193 5.21 5.46 -10.63
N ALA A 194 6.02 6.39 -10.13
CA ALA A 194 5.52 7.43 -9.24
C ALA A 194 4.57 8.35 -10.01
N ARG A 195 3.38 8.59 -9.46
CA ARG A 195 2.42 9.54 -10.00
C ARG A 195 2.72 10.91 -9.40
N VAL A 196 3.15 11.84 -10.27
CA VAL A 196 3.17 13.26 -9.92
C VAL A 196 1.70 13.68 -9.78
N THR A 197 1.28 14.11 -8.59
CA THR A 197 -0.04 14.68 -8.38
C THR A 197 -0.10 16.05 -9.07
N GLY A 198 -0.38 16.02 -10.38
CA GLY A 198 -0.68 17.20 -11.16
C GLY A 198 -1.98 17.85 -10.65
N LYS A 199 -1.91 19.15 -10.37
CA LYS A 199 -3.07 20.00 -10.13
C LYS A 199 -4.07 19.86 -11.28
N THR A 200 -5.25 19.33 -10.99
CA THR A 200 -6.48 19.70 -11.71
C THR A 200 -7.52 19.99 -10.65
N ALA A 201 -7.79 21.27 -10.44
CA ALA A 201 -8.88 21.74 -9.62
C ALA A 201 -10.20 21.39 -10.33
N VAL A 202 -11.03 20.60 -9.68
CA VAL A 202 -12.47 20.55 -9.97
C VAL A 202 -13.17 20.67 -8.63
N ALA A 203 -13.90 21.78 -8.47
CA ALA A 203 -14.74 22.05 -7.33
C ALA A 203 -15.93 21.09 -7.31
N ALA A 204 -16.20 20.46 -6.16
CA ALA A 204 -17.54 20.01 -5.79
C ALA A 204 -17.62 19.82 -4.27
N THR A 205 -18.58 20.56 -3.71
CA THR A 205 -19.00 20.63 -2.32
C THR A 205 -19.71 19.33 -1.91
N THR A 206 -19.19 18.58 -0.94
CA THR A 206 -20.02 17.75 -0.04
C THR A 206 -19.30 17.53 1.29
N THR A 207 -19.93 17.98 2.36
CA THR A 207 -19.60 17.68 3.76
C THR A 207 -19.66 16.19 4.05
N GLN A 208 -18.54 15.57 4.40
CA GLN A 208 -18.50 14.38 5.25
C GLN A 208 -17.28 14.44 6.19
N HIS A 209 -17.55 14.21 7.47
CA HIS A 209 -16.59 14.09 8.56
C HIS A 209 -15.53 13.05 8.21
N ASP A 210 -14.30 13.52 8.03
CA ASP A 210 -13.18 12.75 7.55
C ASP A 210 -12.30 12.28 8.72
N THR A 211 -12.15 10.97 8.85
CA THR A 211 -11.46 10.27 9.95
C THR A 211 -9.94 10.16 9.77
N ARG A 212 -9.33 10.99 8.93
CA ARG A 212 -7.87 10.98 8.69
C ARG A 212 -7.01 11.34 9.92
N GLY A 213 -7.60 11.83 11.01
CA GLY A 213 -6.92 12.03 12.31
C GLY A 213 -6.55 10.75 13.08
N GLY A 214 -7.02 9.56 12.66
CA GLY A 214 -6.86 8.31 13.44
C GLY A 214 -5.42 7.76 13.53
N VAL A 215 -4.67 7.69 12.42
CA VAL A 215 -3.38 6.94 12.38
C VAL A 215 -2.31 7.56 13.25
N PHE A 216 -2.14 8.87 13.10
CA PHE A 216 -1.14 9.62 13.82
C PHE A 216 -1.69 10.04 15.19
N GLY A 217 -3.01 10.22 15.34
CA GLY A 217 -3.63 10.67 16.59
C GLY A 217 -3.47 9.65 17.73
N ASP A 218 -3.41 8.36 17.37
CA ASP A 218 -3.19 7.27 18.32
C ASP A 218 -1.72 7.18 18.79
N MET A 219 -0.75 7.73 18.03
CA MET A 219 0.68 7.67 18.34
C MET A 219 1.29 9.00 18.77
N TYR A 220 0.79 10.11 18.25
CA TYR A 220 1.29 11.46 18.46
C TYR A 220 0.11 12.43 18.49
N THR A 221 -0.02 13.15 19.59
CA THR A 221 -1.02 14.22 19.65
C THR A 221 -0.61 15.40 18.78
N HIS A 222 0.70 15.62 18.57
CA HIS A 222 1.21 16.72 17.77
C HIS A 222 2.41 16.35 16.88
N ILE A 223 2.45 16.93 15.68
CA ILE A 223 3.56 16.80 14.74
C ILE A 223 4.13 18.19 14.43
N ILE A 224 5.44 18.34 14.58
CA ILE A 224 6.18 19.57 14.25
C ILE A 224 6.78 19.42 12.85
N PHE A 225 6.54 20.40 11.98
CA PHE A 225 6.97 20.36 10.58
C PHE A 225 7.21 21.77 10.03
N GLN A 226 7.61 21.87 8.77
CA GLN A 226 7.87 23.12 8.07
C GLN A 226 7.11 23.20 6.75
N VAL A 227 6.50 24.36 6.47
CA VAL A 227 5.91 24.69 5.16
C VAL A 227 6.61 25.95 4.64
N GLY A 228 7.41 25.80 3.59
CA GLY A 228 8.39 26.83 3.22
C GLY A 228 9.32 27.10 4.41
N ASN A 229 9.48 28.39 4.77
CA ASN A 229 10.34 28.80 5.88
C ASN A 229 9.60 28.86 7.24
N ALA A 230 8.29 28.58 7.27
CA ALA A 230 7.49 28.66 8.49
C ALA A 230 7.53 27.34 9.27
N ILE A 231 7.74 27.42 10.59
CA ILE A 231 7.55 26.30 11.52
C ILE A 231 6.06 26.15 11.80
N CYS A 232 5.57 24.92 11.75
CA CYS A 232 4.18 24.57 11.93
C CYS A 232 4.03 23.49 13.00
N ILE A 233 2.87 23.48 13.66
CA ILE A 233 2.47 22.41 14.57
C ILE A 233 1.09 21.92 14.14
N ALA A 234 0.97 20.63 13.89
CA ALA A 234 -0.29 19.92 13.72
C ALA A 234 -0.77 19.42 15.09
N ASN A 235 -2.05 19.62 15.39
CA ASN A 235 -2.80 18.85 16.38
C ASN A 235 -3.57 17.78 15.61
N VAL A 236 -3.10 16.55 15.76
CA VAL A 236 -3.54 15.44 14.93
C VAL A 236 -4.96 15.01 15.29
N ALA A 237 -5.28 14.94 16.58
CA ALA A 237 -6.61 14.60 17.07
C ALA A 237 -7.66 15.65 16.67
N ALA A 238 -7.28 16.92 16.66
CA ALA A 238 -8.16 18.01 16.24
C ALA A 238 -8.23 18.19 14.72
N GLY A 239 -7.40 17.48 13.94
CA GLY A 239 -7.31 17.66 12.50
C GLY A 239 -6.94 19.09 12.08
N THR A 240 -6.25 19.84 12.96
CA THR A 240 -5.85 21.23 12.70
C THR A 240 -4.33 21.39 12.69
N TRP A 241 -3.82 22.37 11.97
CA TRP A 241 -2.44 22.82 12.10
C TRP A 241 -2.39 24.34 12.10
N ARG A 242 -1.29 24.88 12.63
CA ARG A 242 -1.05 26.32 12.63
C ARG A 242 0.40 26.64 12.34
N ARG A 243 0.62 27.72 11.59
CA ARG A 243 1.93 28.38 11.46
C ARG A 243 2.27 29.09 12.76
N MET A 244 3.52 28.96 13.19
CA MET A 244 4.04 29.74 14.31
C MET A 244 4.45 31.12 13.82
N PRO A 245 3.90 32.20 14.40
CA PRO A 245 4.16 33.56 13.91
C PRO A 245 5.61 34.00 14.16
N ASN A 246 6.27 33.45 15.18
CA ASN A 246 7.67 33.70 15.50
C ASN A 246 8.23 32.60 16.44
N THR A 247 9.54 32.65 16.68
CA THR A 247 10.26 31.69 17.53
C THR A 247 9.81 31.72 19.00
N GLN A 248 9.37 32.87 19.51
CA GLN A 248 8.93 33.01 20.90
C GLN A 248 7.60 32.26 21.12
N THR A 249 6.61 32.51 20.26
CA THR A 249 5.32 31.80 20.29
C THR A 249 5.48 30.29 20.07
N PHE A 250 6.45 29.87 19.25
CA PHE A 250 6.78 28.45 19.11
C PHE A 250 7.29 27.84 20.43
N LYS A 251 8.28 28.47 21.07
CA LYS A 251 8.84 28.00 22.35
C LYS A 251 7.77 27.91 23.44
N GLU A 252 6.94 28.94 23.57
CA GLU A 252 5.82 28.97 24.53
C GLU A 252 4.81 27.85 24.28
N THR A 253 4.48 27.60 23.00
CA THR A 253 3.60 26.50 22.61
C THR A 253 4.21 25.15 22.97
N ILE A 254 5.49 24.92 22.70
CA ILE A 254 6.18 23.68 23.05
C ILE A 254 6.18 23.47 24.57
N THR A 255 6.48 24.51 25.36
CA THR A 255 6.42 24.43 26.83
C THR A 255 5.02 24.10 27.33
N MET A 256 3.97 24.68 26.73
CA MET A 256 2.58 24.36 27.07
C MET A 256 2.24 22.90 26.77
N LEU A 257 2.62 22.40 25.59
CA LEU A 257 2.37 21.02 25.18
C LEU A 257 3.15 20.01 26.04
N GLN A 258 4.38 20.33 26.45
CA GLN A 258 5.15 19.53 27.39
C GLN A 258 4.49 19.45 28.77
N ARG A 259 4.00 20.58 29.31
CA ARG A 259 3.25 20.63 30.58
C ARG A 259 1.96 19.81 30.50
N ALA A 260 1.29 19.84 29.35
CA ALA A 260 0.10 19.04 29.07
C ALA A 260 0.41 17.55 28.78
N LYS A 261 1.68 17.13 28.83
CA LYS A 261 2.14 15.77 28.51
C LYS A 261 1.71 15.31 27.12
N ALA A 262 1.68 16.22 26.15
CA ALA A 262 1.40 15.91 24.76
C ALA A 262 2.48 14.99 24.17
N ASN A 263 2.08 13.95 23.43
CA ASN A 263 3.01 13.09 22.70
C ASN A 263 3.37 13.76 21.37
N MET A 264 4.54 14.39 21.32
CA MET A 264 4.98 15.21 20.19
C MET A 264 6.09 14.53 19.41
N VAL A 265 6.12 14.76 18.09
CA VAL A 265 7.23 14.31 17.25
C VAL A 265 7.56 15.33 16.17
N GLU A 266 8.81 15.38 15.77
CA GLU A 266 9.21 16.12 14.57
C GLU A 266 9.06 15.26 13.33
N TRP A 267 8.60 15.87 12.24
CA TRP A 267 8.34 15.16 11.00
C TRP A 267 9.57 14.40 10.50
N ARG A 268 10.75 15.03 10.56
CA ARG A 268 12.03 14.40 10.18
C ARG A 268 12.36 13.09 10.90
N HIS A 269 11.78 12.84 12.07
CA HIS A 269 12.02 11.62 12.84
C HIS A 269 11.09 10.47 12.43
N ILE A 270 10.02 10.76 11.68
CA ILE A 270 9.01 9.78 11.28
C ILE A 270 8.84 9.68 9.75
N ASN A 271 9.59 10.46 8.97
CA ASN A 271 9.63 10.38 7.52
C ASN A 271 10.97 9.89 6.96
N THR A 272 10.97 9.49 5.69
CA THR A 272 12.13 8.92 4.99
C THR A 272 13.14 9.95 4.51
N SER A 273 12.72 11.20 4.25
CA SER A 273 13.62 12.27 3.79
C SER A 273 14.49 12.86 4.90
N LYS A 274 14.21 12.51 6.16
CA LYS A 274 14.80 13.12 7.36
C LYS A 274 14.71 14.64 7.36
N SER A 275 13.72 15.19 6.65
CA SER A 275 13.49 16.62 6.50
C SER A 275 12.21 17.02 7.20
N ASN A 276 12.18 18.19 7.84
CA ASN A 276 10.94 18.71 8.40
C ASN A 276 10.02 19.33 7.34
N THR A 277 10.48 19.46 6.09
CA THR A 277 9.70 20.09 5.03
C THR A 277 8.51 19.24 4.60
N VAL A 278 7.35 19.88 4.50
CA VAL A 278 6.08 19.30 4.05
C VAL A 278 5.51 20.19 2.96
N VAL A 279 5.21 19.58 1.80
CA VAL A 279 4.58 20.26 0.68
C VAL A 279 3.07 20.38 0.87
N ASN A 280 2.43 19.36 1.47
CA ASN A 280 1.01 19.34 1.78
C ASN A 280 0.75 18.77 3.19
N PRO A 281 0.27 19.57 4.15
CA PRO A 281 -0.04 19.12 5.52
C PRO A 281 -1.11 18.02 5.61
N ALA A 282 -1.86 17.75 4.52
CA ALA A 282 -2.79 16.63 4.43
C ALA A 282 -2.10 15.25 4.61
N VAL A 283 -0.77 15.17 4.50
CA VAL A 283 0.03 13.96 4.81
C VAL A 283 -0.16 13.47 6.26
N PHE A 284 -0.64 14.33 7.15
CA PHE A 284 -0.92 14.03 8.57
C PHE A 284 -2.39 13.75 8.87
N GLY A 285 -3.26 13.83 7.86
CA GLY A 285 -4.71 13.80 8.06
C GLY A 285 -5.29 15.08 8.65
N VAL A 286 -4.60 16.20 8.43
CA VAL A 286 -4.95 17.51 8.97
C VAL A 286 -5.41 18.40 7.82
N GLU A 287 -6.64 18.89 7.88
CA GLU A 287 -7.18 19.78 6.86
C GLU A 287 -6.71 21.22 7.12
N VAL A 288 -6.44 21.94 6.02
CA VAL A 288 -6.25 23.39 6.06
C VAL A 288 -7.64 24.00 6.14
N LYS A 289 -8.00 24.60 7.27
CA LYS A 289 -9.12 25.56 7.32
C LYS A 289 -8.62 26.94 6.92
#